data_AF-A0A381KLF1-F1
#
_entry.id   AF-A0A381KLF1-F1
#
_cell.length_a   1.000
_cell.length_b   1.000
_cell.length_c   1.000
_cell.angle_alpha   90.00
_cell.angle_beta   90.00
_cell.angle_gamma   90.00
#
_symmetry.space_group_name_H-M   'P 1'
#
loop_
_entity.id
_entity.type
_entity.pdbx_description
1 polymer ?
#
loop_
_entity_poly.entity_id
_entity_poly.type
_entity_poly.pdbx_seq_one_letter_code
_entity_poly.pdbx_strand_id
1 'polypeptide(L)'
;MKKNVHIVPHMHWDREWYFSTEESRILLVNNMEEIMDMLENNHNYPYYVMDGQTAILEDYLAVKPECKERIKKLVQEGRLIIGPWYTQTDENGSWWRIHT
;
A
#
# COMPACT_ATOMS: atom_id res chain seq x y z
N MET A 1 -16.75 -32.16 4.31
CA MET A 1 -17.04 -30.72 4.08
C MET A 1 -15.94 -30.13 3.20
N LYS A 2 -16.31 -29.37 2.17
CA LYS A 2 -15.36 -28.62 1.34
C LYS A 2 -14.93 -27.37 2.11
N LYS A 3 -13.63 -27.10 2.23
CA LYS A 3 -13.11 -25.89 2.88
C LYS A 3 -12.93 -24.80 1.83
N ASN A 4 -13.37 -23.59 2.13
CA ASN A 4 -13.08 -22.40 1.32
C ASN A 4 -11.79 -21.76 1.87
N VAL A 5 -10.84 -21.48 0.98
CA VAL A 5 -9.59 -20.81 1.31
C VAL A 5 -9.57 -19.48 0.56
N HIS A 6 -9.42 -18.39 1.30
CA HIS A 6 -9.28 -17.05 0.74
C HIS A 6 -7.82 -16.63 0.81
N ILE A 7 -7.27 -16.17 -0.31
CA ILE A 7 -5.90 -15.68 -0.41
C ILE A 7 -6.00 -14.18 -0.67
N VAL A 8 -5.36 -13.38 0.18
CA VAL A 8 -5.38 -11.92 0.11
C VAL A 8 -3.94 -11.43 -0.04
N PRO A 9 -3.50 -11.10 -1.25
CA PRO A 9 -2.19 -10.54 -1.46
C PRO A 9 -2.09 -9.14 -0.87
N HIS A 10 -1.07 -8.92 -0.06
CA HIS A 10 -0.77 -7.65 0.57
C HIS A 10 0.71 -7.58 0.92
N MET A 11 1.19 -6.38 1.23
CA MET A 11 2.39 -6.16 1.99
C MET A 11 2.02 -5.51 3.32
N HIS A 12 2.83 -5.76 4.34
CA HIS A 12 2.88 -4.91 5.52
C HIS A 12 4.01 -3.90 5.32
N TRP A 13 3.73 -2.61 5.47
CA TRP A 13 4.67 -1.56 5.12
C TRP A 13 4.83 -0.53 6.24
N ASP A 14 5.82 -0.76 7.10
CA ASP A 14 6.30 0.24 8.03
C ASP A 14 7.03 1.34 7.26
N ARG A 15 6.50 2.56 7.32
CA ARG A 15 7.10 3.74 6.65
C ARG A 15 8.55 3.96 7.10
N GLU A 16 8.82 3.76 8.38
CA GLU A 16 10.13 3.80 8.99
C GLU A 16 10.20 2.81 10.15
N TRP A 17 11.30 2.06 10.22
CA TRP A 17 11.57 1.15 11.35
C TRP A 17 13.07 0.86 11.45
N TYR A 18 13.55 -0.21 10.82
CA TYR A 18 14.99 -0.53 10.75
C TYR A 18 15.74 0.33 9.74
N PHE A 19 15.07 0.78 8.69
CA PHE A 19 15.60 1.68 7.66
C PHE A 19 15.12 3.10 7.90
N SER A 20 15.91 4.06 7.41
CA SER A 20 15.46 5.45 7.31
C SER A 20 14.28 5.57 6.34
N THR A 21 13.47 6.63 6.49
CA THR A 21 12.36 6.92 5.58
C THR A 21 12.81 6.92 4.10
N GLU A 22 14.01 7.45 3.80
CA GLU A 22 14.51 7.54 2.42
C GLU A 22 14.89 6.17 1.83
N GLU A 23 15.52 5.31 2.64
CA GLU A 23 15.84 3.94 2.24
C GLU A 23 14.55 3.13 2.00
N SER A 24 13.58 3.24 2.91
CA SER A 24 12.25 2.66 2.73
C SER A 24 11.60 3.16 1.44
N ARG A 25 11.69 4.46 1.13
CA ARG A 25 11.10 5.02 -0.09
C ARG A 25 11.68 4.43 -1.37
N ILE A 26 12.98 4.12 -1.41
CA ILE A 26 13.59 3.43 -2.56
C ILE A 26 12.98 2.03 -2.75
N LEU A 27 12.82 1.29 -1.65
CA LEU A 27 12.19 -0.03 -1.69
C LEU A 27 10.72 0.06 -2.12
N LEU A 28 10.00 1.09 -1.64
CA LEU A 28 8.60 1.34 -1.99
C LEU A 28 8.43 1.53 -3.49
N VAL A 29 9.30 2.35 -4.10
CA VAL A 29 9.24 2.62 -5.54
C VAL A 29 9.37 1.33 -6.34
N ASN A 30 10.35 0.48 -6.01
CA ASN A 30 10.54 -0.79 -6.69
C ASN A 30 9.33 -1.71 -6.51
N ASN A 31 8.81 -1.81 -5.28
CA ASN A 31 7.71 -2.69 -4.99
C ASN A 31 6.39 -2.24 -5.68
N MET A 32 6.12 -0.94 -5.72
CA MET A 32 4.97 -0.39 -6.42
C MET A 32 5.02 -0.64 -7.94
N GLU A 33 6.19 -0.55 -8.57
CA GLU A 33 6.32 -0.91 -9.99
C GLU A 33 5.95 -2.37 -10.23
N GLU A 34 6.51 -3.29 -9.43
CA GLU A 34 6.23 -4.72 -9.57
C GLU A 34 4.75 -5.06 -9.34
N ILE A 35 4.12 -4.43 -8.33
CA ILE A 35 2.69 -4.61 -8.05
C ILE A 35 1.84 -4.11 -9.23
N MET A 36 2.10 -2.90 -9.72
CA MET A 36 1.31 -2.34 -10.82
C MET A 36 1.52 -3.13 -12.12
N ASP A 37 2.75 -3.56 -12.41
CA ASP A 37 3.06 -4.41 -13.57
C ASP A 37 2.34 -5.76 -13.47
N MET A 38 2.34 -6.38 -12.28
CA MET A 38 1.63 -7.63 -12.02
C MET A 38 0.13 -7.46 -12.27
N LEU A 39 -0.46 -6.41 -11.71
CA LEU A 39 -1.88 -6.13 -11.90
C LEU A 39 -2.16 -5.91 -13.39
N GLU A 40 -1.49 -4.98 -14.06
CA GLU A 40 -1.79 -4.65 -15.46
C GLU A 40 -1.65 -5.83 -16.43
N ASN A 41 -0.63 -6.67 -16.25
CA ASN A 41 -0.32 -7.72 -17.21
C ASN A 41 -0.97 -9.08 -16.89
N ASN A 42 -1.44 -9.30 -15.65
CA ASN A 42 -2.00 -10.59 -15.25
C ASN A 42 -3.47 -10.48 -14.86
N HIS A 43 -4.36 -10.71 -15.84
CA HIS A 43 -5.82 -10.62 -15.67
C HIS A 43 -6.40 -11.62 -14.66
N ASN A 44 -5.71 -12.75 -14.43
CA ASN A 44 -6.11 -13.75 -13.43
C ASN A 44 -5.70 -13.35 -12.00
N TYR A 45 -4.89 -12.30 -11.83
CA TYR A 45 -4.54 -11.76 -10.53
C TYR A 45 -5.63 -10.76 -10.11
N PRO A 46 -6.44 -11.09 -9.08
CA PRO A 46 -7.71 -10.42 -8.86
C PRO A 46 -7.52 -9.00 -8.31
N TYR A 47 -6.76 -8.86 -7.21
CA TYR A 47 -6.51 -7.59 -6.55
C TYR A 47 -5.29 -7.67 -5.63
N TYR A 48 -4.81 -6.51 -5.19
CA TYR A 48 -3.75 -6.35 -4.20
C TYR A 48 -4.17 -5.33 -3.13
N VAL A 49 -3.92 -5.61 -1.85
CA VAL A 49 -4.26 -4.72 -0.72
C VAL A 49 -3.05 -3.93 -0.25
N MET A 50 -3.14 -2.60 -0.27
CA MET A 50 -2.11 -1.65 0.17
C MET A 50 -2.18 -1.37 1.67
N ASP A 51 -2.01 -2.42 2.47
CA ASP A 51 -1.78 -2.36 3.92
C ASP A 51 -2.78 -1.51 4.74
N GLY A 52 -3.95 -1.21 4.18
CA GLY A 52 -4.96 -0.39 4.83
C GLY A 52 -4.65 1.11 4.94
N GLN A 53 -3.55 1.60 4.37
CA GLN A 53 -3.06 2.98 4.54
C GLN A 53 -2.87 3.72 3.21
N THR A 54 -3.18 5.02 3.17
CA THR A 54 -3.08 5.85 1.95
C THR A 54 -1.82 6.71 1.89
N ALA A 55 -1.14 6.98 3.01
CA ALA A 55 0.08 7.79 3.05
C ALA A 55 1.20 7.22 2.16
N ILE A 56 1.24 5.89 1.99
CA ILE A 56 2.16 5.21 1.08
C ILE A 56 2.06 5.75 -0.37
N LEU A 57 0.84 6.07 -0.83
CA LEU A 57 0.64 6.59 -2.18
C LEU A 57 1.26 7.98 -2.34
N GLU A 58 1.25 8.80 -1.29
CA GLU A 58 1.86 10.13 -1.31
C GLU A 58 3.39 10.02 -1.36
N ASP A 59 3.98 9.14 -0.54
CA ASP A 59 5.42 8.88 -0.57
C ASP A 59 5.88 8.34 -1.94
N TYR A 60 5.09 7.48 -2.58
CA TYR A 60 5.39 6.98 -3.93
C TYR A 60 5.23 8.07 -5.01
N LEU A 61 4.11 8.82 -5.00
CA LEU A 61 3.82 9.87 -5.98
C LEU A 61 4.72 11.11 -5.84
N ALA A 62 5.32 11.32 -4.66
CA ALA A 62 6.36 12.32 -4.48
C ALA A 62 7.61 12.02 -5.34
N VAL A 63 7.86 10.73 -5.63
CA VAL A 63 8.97 10.29 -6.50
C VAL A 63 8.51 10.13 -7.95
N LYS A 64 7.34 9.53 -8.18
CA LYS A 64 6.80 9.21 -9.52
C LYS A 64 5.42 9.83 -9.75
N PRO A 65 5.32 11.16 -9.88
CA PRO A 65 4.03 11.85 -10.04
C PRO A 65 3.27 11.42 -11.31
N GLU A 66 3.97 10.99 -12.35
CA GLU A 66 3.41 10.50 -13.61
C GLU A 66 2.57 9.22 -13.45
N CYS A 67 2.81 8.43 -12.40
CA CYS A 67 2.10 7.18 -12.15
C CYS A 67 0.71 7.38 -11.53
N LYS A 68 0.29 8.63 -11.28
CA LYS A 68 -1.01 8.95 -10.66
C LYS A 68 -2.21 8.37 -11.43
N GLU A 69 -2.24 8.54 -12.75
CA GLU A 69 -3.35 8.02 -13.55
C GLU A 69 -3.35 6.48 -13.62
N ARG A 70 -2.16 5.87 -13.58
CA ARG A 70 -1.97 4.42 -13.51
C ARG A 70 -2.60 3.84 -12.23
N ILE A 71 -2.25 4.42 -11.08
CA ILE A 71 -2.81 4.05 -9.77
C ILE A 71 -4.31 4.25 -9.76
N LYS A 72 -4.79 5.43 -10.21
CA LYS A 72 -6.22 5.76 -10.23
C LYS A 72 -7.02 4.74 -11.03
N LYS A 73 -6.53 4.33 -12.21
CA LYS A 73 -7.16 3.31 -13.03
C LYS A 73 -7.28 1.98 -12.28
N LEU A 74 -6.17 1.50 -11.69
CA LEU A 74 -6.16 0.23 -10.95
C LEU A 74 -7.08 0.25 -9.72
N VAL A 75 -7.18 1.39 -9.03
CA VAL A 75 -8.11 1.57 -7.91
C VAL A 75 -9.56 1.57 -8.39
N GLN A 76 -9.87 2.28 -9.47
CA GLN A 76 -11.23 2.32 -10.05
C GLN A 76 -11.69 0.96 -10.59
N GLU A 77 -10.77 0.16 -11.11
CA GLU A 77 -11.01 -1.22 -11.54
C GLU A 77 -11.13 -2.20 -10.36
N GLY A 78 -10.91 -1.75 -9.12
CA GLY A 78 -10.95 -2.60 -7.92
C GLY A 78 -9.76 -3.56 -7.81
N ARG A 79 -8.69 -3.33 -8.56
CA ARG A 79 -7.50 -4.18 -8.62
C ARG A 79 -6.44 -3.77 -7.61
N LEU A 80 -6.40 -2.49 -7.24
CA LEU A 80 -5.59 -1.98 -6.14
C LEU A 80 -6.51 -1.46 -5.04
N ILE A 81 -6.51 -2.12 -3.88
CA ILE A 81 -7.34 -1.78 -2.73
C ILE A 81 -6.51 -0.92 -1.77
N ILE A 82 -6.99 0.29 -1.46
CA ILE A 82 -6.28 1.29 -0.65
C ILE A 82 -7.13 1.74 0.55
N GLY A 83 -6.49 2.23 1.62
CA GLY A 83 -7.18 2.75 2.80
C GLY A 83 -7.93 1.66 3.62
N PRO A 84 -8.80 2.06 4.58
CA PRO A 84 -9.43 3.38 4.72
C PRO A 84 -8.62 4.38 5.54
N TRP A 85 -7.52 3.96 6.16
CA TRP A 85 -6.75 4.80 7.07
C TRP A 85 -5.73 5.64 6.31
N TYR A 86 -5.33 6.75 6.90
CA TYR A 86 -4.22 7.53 6.37
C TYR A 86 -2.88 6.83 6.65
N THR A 87 -2.65 6.44 7.90
CA THR A 87 -1.48 5.69 8.38
C THR A 87 -1.91 4.57 9.34
N GLN A 88 -1.01 3.62 9.62
CA GLN A 88 -1.18 2.63 10.69
C GLN A 88 -0.70 3.21 12.03
N THR A 89 -1.62 3.63 12.88
CA THR A 89 -1.30 4.21 14.19
C THR A 89 -1.25 3.17 15.29
N ASP A 90 -0.29 3.30 16.21
CA ASP A 90 -0.35 2.59 17.48
C ASP A 90 -1.55 3.09 18.30
N GLU A 91 -2.43 2.17 18.70
CA GLU A 91 -3.64 2.50 19.47
C GLU A 91 -3.30 3.21 20.79
N ASN A 92 -2.24 2.77 21.50
CA ASN A 92 -1.85 3.33 22.78
C ASN A 92 -1.04 4.63 22.64
N GLY A 93 -0.12 4.70 21.69
CA GLY A 93 0.73 5.89 21.45
C GLY A 93 -0.05 7.13 21.03
N SER A 94 -1.21 6.93 20.39
CA SER A 94 -2.11 8.01 19.95
C SER A 94 -2.77 8.74 21.12
N TRP A 95 -3.07 8.05 22.23
CA TRP A 95 -3.68 8.65 23.41
C TRP A 95 -2.69 9.43 24.28
N TRP A 96 -1.42 8.99 24.33
CA TRP A 96 -0.37 9.64 25.13
C TRP A 96 -0.05 11.06 24.64
N ARG A 97 -0.11 11.32 23.33
CA ARG A 97 0.12 12.68 22.77
C ARG A 97 -1.03 13.66 22.98
N ILE A 98 -2.23 13.18 23.29
CA ILE A 98 -3.41 14.06 23.51
C ILE A 98 -3.47 14.55 24.97
N HIS A 99 -2.74 13.91 25.88
CA HIS A 99 -2.80 14.17 27.32
C HIS A 99 -1.49 14.73 27.92
N THR A 100 -0.52 15.10 27.09
CA THR A 100 0.71 15.84 27.47
C THR A 100 0.76 17.17 26.74
#